data_AF-A0A7V8ZB73-F1
#
_entry.id   AF-A0A7V8ZB73-F1
#
_cell.length_a   1.000
_cell.length_b   1.000
_cell.length_c   1.000
_cell.angle_alpha   90.00
_cell.angle_beta   90.00
_cell.angle_gamma   90.00
#
_symmetry.space_group_name_H-M   'P 1'
#
loop_
_entity.id
_entity.type
_entity.pdbx_description
1 polymer ?
#
loop_
_entity_poly.entity_id
_entity_poly.type
_entity_poly.pdbx_seq_one_letter_code
_entity_poly.pdbx_strand_id
1 'polypeptide(L)'
;MSFSLQRRLIFISTVHGNTQGLKQNQLRRIEKIYSRRISPQQIVTPEFARQLSELSHETNRQIGVLVDRKGYVEHVIIGDARRIELPDLRRTRVAADRFRGLRCIHTHLRGEELTQDDLTDLALLRLDLMAVVEVEQRTGLPGVVRAA
;
A
#
# COMPACT_ATOMS: atom_id res chain seq x y z
N MET A 1 -32.39 12.75 -12.22
CA MET A 1 -32.04 11.95 -13.41
C MET A 1 -30.55 11.72 -13.41
N SER A 2 -30.19 10.44 -13.40
CA SER A 2 -28.86 9.86 -13.31
C SER A 2 -27.90 10.40 -14.36
N PHE A 3 -26.65 10.63 -13.99
CA PHE A 3 -25.52 10.34 -14.88
C PHE A 3 -24.33 9.84 -14.06
N SER A 4 -24.37 8.53 -13.79
CA SER A 4 -23.20 7.72 -13.54
C SER A 4 -22.34 7.74 -14.80
N LEU A 5 -21.19 8.40 -14.75
CA LEU A 5 -20.14 8.27 -15.75
C LEU A 5 -18.97 7.52 -15.14
N GLN A 6 -19.18 6.21 -15.14
CA GLN A 6 -18.18 5.17 -15.08
C GLN A 6 -17.23 5.32 -16.27
N ARG A 7 -16.29 6.25 -16.21
CA ARG A 7 -15.13 6.25 -17.10
C ARG A 7 -14.01 5.45 -16.44
N ARG A 8 -14.02 4.15 -16.74
CA ARG A 8 -12.84 3.29 -16.87
C ARG A 8 -11.73 4.07 -17.58
N LEU A 9 -10.89 4.76 -16.82
CA LEU A 9 -9.48 4.84 -17.21
C LEU A 9 -8.94 3.44 -16.97
N ILE A 10 -8.39 2.86 -18.02
CA ILE A 10 -7.61 1.64 -17.96
C ILE A 10 -6.39 1.98 -17.09
N PHE A 11 -6.56 1.96 -15.77
CA PHE A 11 -5.44 1.77 -14.87
C PHE A 11 -4.96 0.38 -15.22
N ILE A 12 -3.85 0.30 -15.95
CA ILE A 12 -3.09 -0.93 -16.00
C ILE A 12 -2.77 -1.20 -14.53
N SER A 13 -3.46 -2.17 -13.93
CA SER A 13 -3.26 -2.63 -12.56
C SER A 13 -1.93 -3.37 -12.48
N THR A 14 -0.86 -2.64 -12.78
CA THR A 14 0.50 -3.17 -12.78
C THR A 14 0.93 -3.18 -11.33
N VAL A 15 0.90 -4.36 -10.73
CA VAL A 15 1.52 -4.58 -9.44
C VAL A 15 3.03 -4.32 -9.59
N HIS A 16 3.58 -3.46 -8.73
CA HIS A 16 4.98 -3.09 -8.75
C HIS A 16 5.82 -4.03 -7.88
N GLY A 17 7.11 -4.17 -8.20
CA GLY A 17 8.07 -4.89 -7.38
C GLY A 17 8.13 -6.40 -7.66
N ASN A 18 8.46 -7.17 -6.64
CA ASN A 18 8.77 -8.59 -6.76
C ASN A 18 7.48 -9.41 -6.93
N THR A 19 7.15 -9.81 -8.15
CA THR A 19 6.02 -10.71 -8.47
C THR A 19 6.44 -12.15 -8.79
N GLN A 20 7.76 -12.40 -8.91
CA GLN A 20 8.30 -13.69 -9.30
C GLN A 20 7.94 -14.77 -8.26
N GLY A 21 7.41 -15.91 -8.70
CA GLY A 21 7.07 -17.04 -7.84
C GLY A 21 5.71 -16.93 -7.14
N LEU A 22 4.94 -15.87 -7.38
CA LEU A 22 3.56 -15.78 -6.90
C LEU A 22 2.63 -16.70 -7.70
N LYS A 23 1.74 -17.39 -6.98
CA LYS A 23 0.68 -18.19 -7.61
C LYS A 23 -0.32 -17.25 -8.29
N GLN A 24 -0.95 -17.73 -9.36
CA GLN A 24 -1.98 -16.96 -10.08
C GLN A 24 -3.12 -16.46 -9.17
N ASN A 25 -3.56 -17.27 -8.20
CA ASN A 25 -4.58 -16.85 -7.24
C ASN A 25 -4.08 -15.72 -6.30
N GLN A 26 -2.81 -15.75 -5.89
CA GLN A 26 -2.21 -14.70 -5.06
C GLN A 26 -2.16 -13.39 -5.83
N LEU A 27 -1.66 -13.43 -7.08
CA LEU A 27 -1.59 -12.24 -7.93
C LEU A 27 -2.97 -11.62 -8.14
N ARG A 28 -3.99 -12.43 -8.49
CA ARG A 28 -5.38 -11.94 -8.64
C ARG A 28 -5.94 -11.30 -7.36
N ARG A 29 -5.62 -11.83 -6.19
CA ARG A 29 -6.06 -11.25 -4.90
C ARG A 29 -5.35 -9.94 -4.58
N ILE A 30 -4.08 -9.82 -4.96
CA ILE A 30 -3.30 -8.58 -4.83
C ILE A 30 -3.83 -7.52 -5.81
N GLU A 31 -4.09 -7.89 -7.07
CA GLU A 31 -4.70 -6.97 -8.06
C GLU A 31 -6.06 -6.43 -7.60
N LYS A 32 -6.86 -7.24 -6.91
CA LYS A 32 -8.15 -6.81 -6.35
C LYS A 32 -8.01 -5.67 -5.32
N ILE A 33 -6.84 -5.45 -4.73
CA ILE A 33 -6.58 -4.33 -3.81
C ILE A 33 -6.88 -2.99 -4.48
N TYR A 34 -6.60 -2.84 -5.79
CA TYR A 34 -6.92 -1.61 -6.54
C TYR A 34 -8.39 -1.22 -6.55
N SER A 35 -9.31 -2.19 -6.36
CA SER A 35 -10.75 -1.92 -6.34
C SER A 35 -11.27 -1.49 -4.97
N ARG A 36 -10.41 -1.50 -3.95
CA ARG A 36 -10.76 -1.09 -2.59
C ARG A 36 -10.66 0.42 -2.44
N ARG A 37 -11.40 0.93 -1.44
CA ARG A 37 -11.36 2.33 -1.04
C ARG A 37 -11.23 2.40 0.48
N ILE A 38 -10.29 3.20 0.95
CA ILE A 38 -10.11 3.50 2.37
C ILE A 38 -10.78 4.84 2.64
N SER A 39 -11.56 4.95 3.72
CA SER A 39 -12.14 6.24 4.10
C SER A 39 -11.04 7.30 4.26
N PRO A 40 -11.20 8.53 3.73
CA PRO A 40 -10.20 9.59 3.91
C PRO A 40 -9.88 9.91 5.38
N GLN A 41 -10.83 9.65 6.29
CA GLN A 41 -10.68 9.86 7.73
C GLN A 41 -9.95 8.73 8.45
N GLN A 42 -9.62 7.64 7.77
CA GLN A 42 -8.94 6.47 8.34
C GLN A 42 -7.57 6.29 7.68
N ILE A 43 -6.57 5.90 8.47
CA ILE A 43 -5.28 5.45 7.93
C ILE A 43 -5.51 4.15 7.16
N VAL A 44 -6.13 3.17 7.81
CA VAL A 44 -6.49 1.87 7.22
C VAL A 44 -7.76 1.36 7.90
N THR A 45 -8.61 0.61 7.18
CA THR A 45 -9.76 -0.06 7.81
C THR A 45 -9.33 -1.43 8.34
N PRO A 46 -10.00 -2.00 9.36
CA PRO A 46 -9.69 -3.34 9.85
C PRO A 46 -9.73 -4.41 8.75
N GLU A 47 -10.69 -4.33 7.83
CA GLU A 47 -10.83 -5.28 6.72
C GLU A 47 -9.68 -5.16 5.72
N PHE A 48 -9.21 -3.93 5.46
CA PHE A 48 -8.10 -3.69 4.54
C PHE A 48 -6.77 -4.11 5.17
N ALA A 49 -6.56 -3.82 6.46
CA ALA A 49 -5.39 -4.29 7.21
C ALA A 49 -5.34 -5.83 7.25
N ARG A 50 -6.49 -6.49 7.46
CA ARG A 50 -6.59 -7.95 7.40
C ARG A 50 -6.26 -8.49 6.02
N GLN A 51 -6.79 -7.87 4.96
CA GLN A 51 -6.48 -8.29 3.60
C GLN A 51 -4.99 -8.16 3.27
N LEU A 52 -4.34 -7.05 3.66
CA LEU A 52 -2.91 -6.84 3.43
C LEU A 52 -2.03 -7.82 4.22
N SER A 53 -2.31 -7.99 5.51
CA SER A 53 -1.55 -8.89 6.40
C SER A 53 -1.64 -10.35 5.96
N GLU A 54 -2.84 -10.85 5.65
CA GLU A 54 -3.03 -12.23 5.18
C GLU A 54 -2.26 -12.50 3.87
N LEU A 55 -2.33 -11.56 2.90
CA LEU A 55 -1.59 -11.69 1.65
C LEU A 55 -0.07 -11.61 1.85
N SER A 56 0.38 -10.75 2.76
CA SER A 56 1.80 -10.60 3.08
C SER A 56 2.35 -11.87 3.74
N HIS A 57 1.60 -12.42 4.69
CA HIS A 57 1.91 -13.67 5.36
C HIS A 57 1.96 -14.85 4.38
N GLU A 58 0.94 -15.00 3.53
CA GLU A 58 0.84 -16.09 2.55
C GLU A 58 1.98 -16.05 1.51
N THR A 59 2.42 -14.85 1.13
CA THR A 59 3.46 -14.67 0.09
C THR A 59 4.86 -14.53 0.67
N ASN A 60 5.00 -14.41 2.00
CA ASN A 60 6.23 -14.05 2.70
C ASN A 60 6.89 -12.79 2.13
N ARG A 61 6.08 -11.77 1.86
CA ARG A 61 6.51 -10.49 1.28
C ARG A 61 5.79 -9.35 1.96
N GLN A 62 6.48 -8.24 2.15
CA GLN A 62 5.82 -6.99 2.46
C GLN A 62 4.96 -6.58 1.26
N ILE A 63 3.75 -6.12 1.53
CA ILE A 63 2.83 -5.60 0.51
C ILE A 63 2.46 -4.19 0.92
N GLY A 64 2.75 -3.24 0.04
CA GLY A 64 2.48 -1.82 0.21
C GLY A 64 1.41 -1.31 -0.75
N VAL A 65 0.76 -0.23 -0.36
CA VAL A 65 -0.14 0.55 -1.22
C VAL A 65 0.16 2.03 -1.09
N LEU A 66 -0.04 2.75 -2.19
CA LEU A 66 -0.13 4.21 -2.17
C LEU A 66 -1.59 4.60 -2.38
N VAL A 67 -2.12 5.40 -1.46
CA VAL A 67 -3.54 5.79 -1.40
C VAL A 67 -3.66 7.29 -1.49
N ASP A 68 -4.50 7.77 -2.41
CA ASP A 68 -4.77 9.20 -2.57
C ASP A 68 -5.62 9.77 -1.42
N ARG A 69 -5.75 11.11 -1.38
CA ARG A 69 -6.58 11.81 -0.39
C ARG A 69 -8.08 11.49 -0.47
N LYS A 70 -8.56 10.93 -1.58
CA LYS A 70 -9.96 10.53 -1.75
C LYS A 70 -10.19 9.08 -1.32
N GLY A 71 -9.13 8.36 -0.98
CA GLY A 71 -9.16 6.98 -0.51
C GLY A 71 -8.90 5.92 -1.58
N TYR A 72 -8.59 6.30 -2.81
CA TYR A 72 -8.32 5.37 -3.91
C TYR A 72 -6.89 4.85 -3.87
N VAL A 73 -6.72 3.56 -4.11
CA VAL A 73 -5.40 2.93 -4.26
C VAL A 73 -4.83 3.27 -5.64
N GLU A 74 -3.75 4.03 -5.68
CA GLU A 74 -3.05 4.40 -6.92
C GLU A 74 -1.95 3.40 -7.30
N HIS A 75 -1.30 2.80 -6.32
CA HIS A 75 -0.25 1.80 -6.53
C HIS A 75 -0.37 0.65 -5.54
N VAL A 76 -0.05 -0.55 -6.00
CA VAL A 76 0.17 -1.75 -5.17
C VAL A 76 1.61 -2.21 -5.41
N ILE A 77 2.37 -2.40 -4.34
CA ILE A 77 3.80 -2.70 -4.34
C ILE A 77 3.99 -4.03 -3.61
N ILE A 78 4.77 -4.94 -4.19
CA ILE A 78 5.21 -6.17 -3.53
C ILE A 78 6.72 -6.10 -3.33
N GLY A 79 7.13 -6.22 -2.08
CA GLY A 79 8.54 -6.25 -1.69
C GLY A 79 9.08 -7.66 -1.51
N ASP A 80 10.13 -7.76 -0.71
CA ASP A 80 10.59 -9.00 -0.10
C ASP A 80 10.13 -9.07 1.37
N ALA A 81 10.63 -10.00 2.17
CA ALA A 81 10.24 -10.15 3.57
C ALA A 81 10.80 -9.04 4.51
N ARG A 82 11.65 -8.13 4.00
CA ARG A 82 12.39 -7.11 4.77
C ARG A 82 12.09 -5.68 4.33
N ARG A 83 11.74 -5.46 3.06
CA ARG A 83 11.51 -4.11 2.52
C ARG A 83 10.58 -4.12 1.32
N ILE A 84 10.00 -2.94 1.06
CA ILE A 84 9.37 -2.58 -0.21
C ILE A 84 10.24 -1.55 -0.94
N GLU A 85 10.14 -1.52 -2.26
CA GLU A 85 10.72 -0.44 -3.08
C GLU A 85 9.58 0.35 -3.71
N LEU A 86 9.44 1.61 -3.31
CA LEU A 86 8.38 2.47 -3.83
C LEU A 86 8.66 2.85 -5.30
N PRO A 87 7.62 2.88 -6.16
CA PRO A 87 7.79 3.20 -7.57
C PRO A 87 8.21 4.67 -7.76
N ASP A 88 8.81 4.97 -8.90
CA ASP A 88 9.14 6.36 -9.24
C ASP A 88 7.87 7.20 -9.45
N LEU A 89 7.67 8.19 -8.58
CA LEU A 89 6.49 9.07 -8.56
C LEU A 89 6.68 10.36 -9.39
N ARG A 90 7.71 10.44 -10.24
CA ARG A 90 8.10 11.65 -11.01
C ARG A 90 7.05 12.24 -11.96
N ARG A 91 5.92 11.56 -12.22
CA ARG A 91 4.91 12.04 -13.19
C ARG A 91 4.12 13.28 -12.72
N THR A 92 4.20 13.63 -11.45
CA THR A 92 3.54 14.83 -10.91
C THR A 92 4.59 15.69 -10.23
N ARG A 93 4.94 16.85 -10.82
CA ARG A 93 5.72 17.88 -10.11
C ARG A 93 4.92 18.32 -8.90
N VAL A 94 5.24 17.74 -7.76
CA VAL A 94 4.81 18.28 -6.48
C VAL A 94 5.52 19.62 -6.36
N ALA A 95 4.75 20.71 -6.27
CA ALA A 95 5.33 22.02 -5.99
C ALA A 95 6.20 21.90 -4.72
N ALA A 96 7.37 22.54 -4.71
CA ALA A 96 8.40 22.32 -3.69
C ALA A 96 7.92 22.54 -2.23
N ASP A 97 6.75 23.14 -2.05
CA ASP A 97 6.09 23.48 -0.79
C ASP A 97 4.96 22.54 -0.34
N ARG A 98 4.48 21.61 -1.19
CA ARG A 98 3.33 20.74 -0.84
C ARG A 98 3.69 19.26 -0.69
N PHE A 99 2.98 18.53 0.14
CA PHE A 99 3.01 17.07 0.11
C PHE A 99 2.34 16.52 -1.16
N ARG A 100 2.69 15.29 -1.50
CA ARG A 100 2.32 14.61 -2.75
C ARG A 100 0.83 14.25 -2.83
N GLY A 101 0.10 14.25 -1.72
CA GLY A 101 -1.28 13.80 -1.70
C GLY A 101 -1.42 12.28 -1.64
N LEU A 102 -0.35 11.56 -1.32
CA LEU A 102 -0.30 10.10 -1.25
C LEU A 102 0.08 9.65 0.15
N ARG A 103 -0.63 8.67 0.67
CA ARG A 103 -0.34 7.97 1.92
C ARG A 103 0.17 6.59 1.59
N CYS A 104 1.30 6.18 2.18
CA CYS A 104 1.79 4.82 2.06
C CYS A 104 1.30 3.99 3.24
N ILE A 105 0.81 2.79 2.95
CA ILE A 105 0.45 1.78 3.95
C ILE A 105 1.11 0.48 3.50
N HIS A 106 1.97 -0.11 4.32
CA HIS A 106 2.61 -1.39 4.02
C HIS A 106 2.70 -2.29 5.24
N THR A 107 3.13 -3.53 5.04
CA THR A 107 3.20 -4.54 6.08
C THR A 107 4.63 -4.79 6.54
N HIS A 108 4.81 -5.07 7.84
CA HIS A 108 6.05 -5.60 8.40
C HIS A 108 5.86 -7.02 8.92
N LEU A 109 6.74 -7.94 8.50
CA LEU A 109 6.61 -9.38 8.79
C LEU A 109 7.38 -9.82 10.04
N ARG A 110 8.21 -8.96 10.65
CA ARG A 110 9.06 -9.34 11.80
C ARG A 110 8.82 -8.48 13.04
N GLY A 111 7.68 -7.78 13.09
CA GLY A 111 7.32 -6.94 14.22
C GLY A 111 8.17 -5.68 14.31
N GLU A 112 8.83 -5.27 13.21
CA GLU A 112 9.56 -4.01 13.18
C GLU A 112 8.60 -2.82 13.34
N GLU A 113 9.03 -1.80 14.07
CA GLU A 113 8.34 -0.50 14.07
C GLU A 113 8.56 0.23 12.74
N LEU A 114 8.16 1.50 12.65
CA LEU A 114 8.58 2.35 11.52
C LEU A 114 10.11 2.38 11.47
N THR A 115 10.67 1.95 10.35
CA THR A 115 12.11 1.89 10.13
C THR A 115 12.65 3.25 9.69
N GLN A 116 13.97 3.40 9.75
CA GLN A 116 14.63 4.58 9.20
C GLN A 116 14.40 4.70 7.68
N ASP A 117 14.29 3.59 6.96
CA ASP A 117 13.99 3.59 5.52
C ASP A 117 12.58 4.12 5.27
N ASP A 118 11.58 3.72 6.07
CA ASP A 118 10.20 4.23 5.97
C ASP A 118 10.11 5.73 6.20
N LEU A 119 10.83 6.25 7.21
CA LEU A 119 10.89 7.68 7.51
C LEU A 119 11.65 8.46 6.43
N THR A 120 12.68 7.84 5.84
CA THR A 120 13.44 8.42 4.74
C THR A 120 12.57 8.53 3.49
N ASP A 121 11.81 7.49 3.16
CA ASP A 121 10.87 7.49 2.04
C ASP A 121 9.74 8.50 2.24
N LEU A 122 9.17 8.58 3.45
CA LEU A 122 8.19 9.60 3.82
C LEU A 122 8.70 11.00 3.49
N ALA A 123 9.93 11.32 3.92
CA ALA A 123 10.53 12.63 3.73
C ALA A 123 10.91 12.90 2.26
N LEU A 124 11.61 11.97 1.59
CA LEU A 124 12.13 12.16 0.24
C LEU A 124 11.02 12.16 -0.82
N LEU A 125 10.01 11.30 -0.67
CA LEU A 125 8.87 11.23 -1.59
C LEU A 125 7.79 12.25 -1.25
N ARG A 126 7.92 12.89 -0.08
CA ARG A 126 7.01 13.91 0.47
C ARG A 126 5.59 13.38 0.56
N LEU A 127 5.47 12.17 1.10
CA LEU A 127 4.18 11.53 1.32
C LEU A 127 3.40 12.30 2.40
N ASP A 128 2.08 12.22 2.32
CA ASP A 128 1.20 12.80 3.34
C ASP A 128 1.26 11.99 4.65
N LEU A 129 1.58 10.69 4.57
CA LEU A 129 1.61 9.75 5.69
C LEU A 129 2.38 8.48 5.30
N MET A 130 3.08 7.89 6.26
CA MET A 130 3.63 6.54 6.19
C MET A 130 3.03 5.68 7.31
N ALA A 131 2.48 4.51 6.98
CA ALA A 131 1.94 3.58 7.96
C ALA A 131 2.37 2.14 7.74
N VAL A 132 2.74 1.48 8.83
CA VAL A 132 3.08 0.08 8.90
C VAL A 132 1.95 -0.68 9.59
N VAL A 133 1.51 -1.77 8.99
CA VAL A 133 0.66 -2.80 9.60
C VAL A 133 1.55 -3.97 9.98
N GLU A 134 1.71 -4.22 11.27
CA GLU A 134 2.38 -5.44 11.75
C GLU A 134 1.60 -6.68 11.28
N VAL A 135 2.33 -7.72 10.89
CA VAL A 135 1.76 -9.03 10.55
C VAL A 135 2.14 -10.03 11.63
N GLU A 136 1.14 -10.54 12.37
CA GLU A 136 1.38 -11.56 13.38
C GLU A 136 1.85 -12.86 12.70
N GLN A 137 3.09 -13.28 12.99
CA GLN A 137 3.75 -14.38 12.28
C GLN A 137 3.03 -15.72 12.37
N ARG A 138 2.24 -15.95 13.43
CA ARG A 138 1.55 -17.22 13.66
C ARG A 138 0.21 -17.33 12.94
N THR A 139 -0.50 -16.22 12.80
CA THR A 139 -1.89 -16.20 12.32
C THR A 139 -2.03 -15.52 10.97
N GLY A 140 -1.07 -14.66 10.59
CA GLY A 140 -1.15 -13.78 9.44
C GLY A 140 -2.13 -12.61 9.62
N LEU A 141 -2.66 -12.41 10.83
CA LEU A 141 -3.59 -11.34 11.16
C LEU A 141 -2.84 -10.02 11.41
N PRO A 142 -3.53 -8.86 11.26
CA PRO A 142 -2.90 -7.58 11.50
C PRO A 142 -2.70 -7.34 13.01
N GLY A 143 -1.49 -6.94 13.37
CA GLY A 143 -1.12 -6.49 14.71
C GLY A 143 -1.27 -4.98 14.85
N VAL A 144 -0.31 -4.35 15.53
CA VAL A 144 -0.32 -2.89 15.76
C VAL A 144 -0.09 -2.14 14.44
N VAL A 145 -0.81 -1.04 14.27
CA VAL A 145 -0.56 -0.08 13.18
C VAL A 145 0.25 1.09 13.73
N ARG A 146 1.38 1.40 13.09
CA ARG A 146 2.24 2.55 13.42
C ARG A 146 2.25 3.51 12.25
N ALA A 147 2.21 4.82 12.52
CA ALA A 147 2.21 5.83 11.48
C ALA A 147 3.03 7.07 11.86
N ALA A 148 3.58 7.72 10.84
CA ALA A 148 4.30 8.99 10.89
C ALA A 148 3.81 9.94 9.80
#